data_AF-A0A6N6BDU4-F1
#
_entry.id   AF-A0A6N6BDU4-F1
#
_cell.length_a   1.000
_cell.length_b   1.000
_cell.length_c   1.000
_cell.angle_alpha   90.00
_cell.angle_beta   90.00
_cell.angle_gamma   90.00
#
_symmetry.space_group_name_H-M   'P 1'
#
loop_
_entity.id
_entity.type
_entity.pdbx_description
1 polymer ?
#
loop_
_entity_poly.entity_id
_entity_poly.type
_entity_poly.pdbx_seq_one_letter_code
_entity_poly.pdbx_strand_id
1 'polypeptide(L)'
;MKSMFLLNCIDEKFLIQSLEKIQGKIAFYFPIFCEKNKEKIALICSKTNFKPDFFSSFEKNNYQSKFTQNSNDFFKKIIQDYEKIKNENDFVIVVGVDDFGLMGDLNLNIALAKELNAPLYVKSQDENYTMLNFLLSQKLGDFVLLKENEDFTQGLLQEYTYKTQARFSYELFEKAKADKKIVVLPESFDERVLKASEFLMQNEIVDLILLGDSNEICAKANSLNINIDGVCIINPKNSQYNEEFEELLYEARKSKGMSKEEAKKLVQDKTYFATLLVHTQKAHAMVSGASTTTAETIRPALQIIKTKPDVSLVSGMFFMSLEDKVLVFADCAVMPNPTPEQLAEIAYVSANSAKAFGLEPKVALLSYSSGDSGSGASVDTIKEATKIAKEKYPQLELEGPIQFDAAYDMLTAKSKMPNSKIAGRVNVYVFPDLNAANICYKAVQRTANSLAIGPILQGLKKPINDLSRGCLVEDIVNTVILSAIQAQE
;
A
#
# COMPACT_ATOMS: atom_id res chain seq x y z
N MET A 1 -21.03 7.99 -7.69
CA MET A 1 -19.98 7.70 -8.69
C MET A 1 -19.61 9.00 -9.39
N LYS A 2 -18.33 9.35 -9.46
CA LYS A 2 -17.84 10.62 -10.04
C LYS A 2 -17.12 10.45 -11.38
N SER A 3 -17.14 9.26 -11.98
CA SER A 3 -16.40 9.02 -13.22
C SER A 3 -16.89 7.83 -14.02
N MET A 4 -16.49 7.80 -15.29
CA MET A 4 -16.62 6.65 -16.20
C MET A 4 -15.40 6.56 -17.13
N PHE A 5 -15.05 5.37 -17.58
CA PHE A 5 -13.99 5.15 -18.57
C PHE A 5 -14.60 4.66 -19.89
N LEU A 6 -14.41 5.41 -20.97
CA LEU A 6 -14.92 5.09 -22.30
C LEU A 6 -13.83 4.46 -23.16
N LEU A 7 -13.97 3.17 -23.46
CA LEU A 7 -13.11 2.48 -24.43
C LEU A 7 -13.82 2.41 -25.78
N ASN A 8 -13.22 3.00 -26.81
CA ASN A 8 -13.71 2.97 -28.20
C ASN A 8 -15.16 3.48 -28.38
N CYS A 9 -15.72 4.14 -27.36
CA CYS A 9 -17.14 4.50 -27.28
C CYS A 9 -17.35 6.02 -27.35
N ILE A 10 -16.80 6.68 -28.37
CA ILE A 10 -17.24 8.04 -28.71
C ILE A 10 -18.38 7.92 -29.72
N ASP A 11 -19.41 7.16 -29.35
CA ASP A 11 -20.65 7.08 -30.09
C ASP A 11 -21.52 8.29 -29.72
N GLU A 12 -22.03 9.00 -30.72
CA GLU A 12 -22.76 10.26 -30.50
C GLU A 12 -24.00 10.06 -29.62
N LYS A 13 -24.80 9.03 -29.91
CA LYS A 13 -26.04 8.74 -29.17
C LYS A 13 -25.72 8.36 -27.72
N PHE A 14 -24.74 7.49 -27.52
CA PHE A 14 -24.29 7.06 -26.20
C PHE A 14 -23.77 8.23 -25.36
N LEU A 15 -22.91 9.08 -25.94
CA LEU A 15 -22.32 10.19 -25.21
C LEU A 15 -23.38 11.25 -24.85
N ILE A 16 -24.29 11.59 -25.76
CA ILE A 16 -25.42 12.51 -25.47
C ILE A 16 -26.28 11.95 -24.34
N GLN A 17 -26.71 10.69 -24.43
CA GLN A 17 -27.52 10.04 -23.38
C GLN A 17 -26.80 10.00 -22.03
N SER A 18 -25.47 9.84 -22.03
CA SER A 18 -24.67 9.84 -20.80
C SER A 18 -24.59 11.23 -20.20
N LEU A 19 -24.31 12.25 -21.02
CA LEU A 19 -24.24 13.65 -20.60
C LEU A 19 -25.58 14.14 -20.03
N GLU A 20 -26.70 13.83 -20.68
CA GLU A 20 -28.05 14.21 -20.20
C GLU A 20 -28.40 13.63 -18.82
N LYS A 21 -27.84 12.48 -18.45
CA LYS A 21 -28.04 11.85 -17.14
C LYS A 21 -27.14 12.42 -16.04
N ILE A 22 -26.08 13.15 -16.40
CA ILE A 22 -25.10 13.70 -15.46
C ILE A 22 -25.48 15.14 -15.13
N GLN A 23 -25.61 15.44 -13.83
CA GLN A 23 -25.80 16.80 -13.35
C GLN A 23 -24.46 17.39 -12.88
N GLY A 24 -24.23 18.67 -13.19
CA GLY A 24 -23.06 19.43 -12.72
C GLY A 24 -21.98 19.64 -13.79
N LYS A 25 -20.78 20.00 -13.32
CA LYS A 25 -19.60 20.29 -14.13
C LYS A 25 -18.93 18.98 -14.58
N ILE A 26 -18.76 18.81 -15.89
CA ILE A 26 -18.22 17.60 -16.51
C ILE A 26 -16.86 17.90 -17.13
N ALA A 27 -15.86 17.08 -16.78
CA ALA A 27 -14.54 17.12 -17.39
C ALA A 27 -14.29 15.88 -18.25
N PHE A 28 -13.61 16.07 -19.38
CA PHE A 28 -13.08 15.00 -20.21
C PHE A 28 -11.58 14.88 -19.99
N TYR A 29 -11.16 13.70 -19.54
CA TYR A 29 -9.76 13.42 -19.23
C TYR A 29 -9.19 12.37 -20.18
N PHE A 30 -8.05 12.69 -20.78
CA PHE A 30 -7.32 11.84 -21.71
C PHE A 30 -6.00 11.45 -21.04
N PRO A 31 -5.89 10.24 -20.45
CA PRO A 31 -4.62 9.77 -19.90
C PRO A 31 -3.48 9.91 -20.91
N ILE A 32 -3.79 9.63 -22.18
CA ILE A 32 -2.96 9.91 -23.35
C ILE A 32 -3.79 10.71 -24.36
N PHE A 33 -3.28 11.87 -24.76
CA PHE A 33 -3.98 12.82 -25.62
C PHE A 33 -4.25 12.25 -27.02
N CYS A 34 -5.45 12.54 -27.55
CA CYS A 34 -5.85 12.19 -28.91
C CYS A 34 -6.71 13.29 -29.52
N GLU A 35 -6.16 14.05 -30.47
CA GLU A 35 -6.85 15.19 -31.09
C GLU A 35 -8.15 14.76 -31.79
N LYS A 36 -8.12 13.65 -32.55
CA LYS A 36 -9.28 13.09 -33.25
C LYS A 36 -10.47 12.85 -32.30
N ASN A 37 -10.19 12.31 -31.12
CA ASN A 37 -11.21 12.01 -30.12
C ASN A 37 -11.75 13.29 -29.45
N LYS A 38 -10.86 14.24 -29.14
CA LYS A 38 -11.24 15.56 -28.62
C LYS A 38 -12.13 16.34 -29.59
N GLU A 39 -11.77 16.41 -30.88
CA GLU A 39 -12.58 17.06 -31.91
C GLU A 39 -13.96 16.43 -32.05
N LYS A 40 -14.02 15.09 -32.07
CA LYS A 40 -15.29 14.35 -32.13
C LYS A 40 -16.18 14.65 -30.92
N ILE A 41 -15.61 14.66 -29.71
CA ILE A 41 -16.33 14.98 -28.48
C ILE A 41 -16.81 16.44 -28.49
N ALA A 42 -15.97 17.39 -28.93
CA ALA A 42 -16.34 18.79 -29.02
C ALA A 42 -17.53 19.01 -29.98
N LEU A 43 -17.52 18.31 -31.12
CA LEU A 43 -18.64 18.32 -32.07
C LEU A 43 -19.93 17.78 -31.46
N ILE A 44 -19.86 16.65 -30.74
CA ILE A 44 -21.03 16.08 -30.05
C ILE A 44 -21.53 17.04 -28.97
N CYS A 45 -20.64 17.60 -28.16
CA CYS A 45 -21.01 18.53 -27.10
C CYS A 45 -21.67 19.80 -27.66
N SER A 46 -21.27 20.28 -28.85
CA SER A 46 -21.88 21.44 -29.52
C SER A 46 -23.36 21.24 -29.87
N LYS A 47 -23.83 19.99 -29.94
CA LYS A 47 -25.24 19.62 -30.14
C LYS A 47 -26.04 19.53 -28.84
N THR A 48 -25.38 19.77 -27.70
CA THR A 48 -25.96 19.72 -26.35
C THR A 48 -25.73 21.04 -25.62
N ASN A 49 -26.27 21.19 -24.41
CA ASN A 49 -26.03 22.39 -23.58
C ASN A 49 -24.72 22.32 -22.76
N PHE A 50 -23.91 21.28 -22.94
CA PHE A 50 -22.70 21.04 -22.16
C PHE A 50 -21.48 21.73 -22.77
N LYS A 51 -20.71 22.43 -21.93
CA LYS A 51 -19.39 22.97 -22.28
C LYS A 51 -18.31 22.04 -21.70
N PRO A 52 -17.54 21.33 -22.54
CA PRO A 52 -16.55 20.38 -22.06
C PRO A 52 -15.25 21.09 -21.66
N ASP A 53 -14.71 20.74 -20.49
CA ASP A 53 -13.32 21.00 -20.13
C ASP A 53 -12.47 19.78 -20.50
N PHE A 54 -11.35 19.99 -21.20
CA PHE A 54 -10.47 18.93 -21.70
C PHE A 54 -9.12 18.94 -20.98
N PHE A 55 -8.69 17.78 -20.49
CA PHE A 55 -7.43 17.60 -19.77
C PHE A 55 -6.66 16.39 -20.28
N SER A 56 -5.33 16.41 -20.19
CA SER A 56 -4.49 15.27 -20.55
C SER A 56 -3.17 15.23 -19.78
N SER A 57 -2.60 14.03 -19.64
CA SER A 57 -1.36 13.81 -18.88
C SER A 57 -0.14 13.61 -19.76
N PHE A 58 -0.32 12.93 -20.90
CA PHE A 58 0.74 12.64 -21.85
C PHE A 58 0.31 12.89 -23.29
N GLU A 59 1.24 13.36 -24.10
CA GLU A 59 1.09 13.44 -25.56
C GLU A 59 1.29 12.07 -26.21
N LYS A 60 0.57 11.80 -27.31
CA LYS A 60 0.62 10.52 -28.04
C LYS A 60 2.05 10.14 -28.48
N ASN A 61 2.88 11.13 -28.82
CA ASN A 61 4.21 10.87 -29.38
C ASN A 61 5.28 10.46 -28.33
N ASN A 62 4.98 10.54 -27.02
CA ASN A 62 6.00 10.36 -25.97
C ASN A 62 5.54 9.47 -24.80
N TYR A 63 4.35 8.87 -24.85
CA TYR A 63 3.87 8.06 -23.73
C TYR A 63 4.53 6.68 -23.68
N GLN A 64 4.83 6.06 -24.83
CA GLN A 64 5.38 4.70 -24.91
C GLN A 64 6.76 4.61 -24.26
N SER A 65 7.64 5.57 -24.52
CA SER A 65 8.98 5.65 -23.91
C SER A 65 8.87 5.74 -22.38
N LYS A 66 7.98 6.59 -21.86
CA LYS A 66 7.75 6.77 -20.42
C LYS A 66 7.17 5.51 -19.78
N PHE A 67 6.18 4.89 -20.43
CA PHE A 67 5.58 3.65 -19.95
C PHE A 67 6.59 2.48 -19.89
N THR A 68 7.45 2.35 -20.89
CA THR A 68 8.49 1.30 -20.93
C THR A 68 9.62 1.56 -19.94
N GLN A 69 10.01 2.82 -19.71
CA GLN A 69 11.08 3.17 -18.77
C GLN A 69 10.68 2.94 -17.32
N ASN A 70 9.51 3.44 -16.91
CA ASN A 70 8.97 3.24 -15.56
C ASN A 70 7.44 3.31 -15.58
N SER A 71 6.79 2.15 -15.65
CA SER A 71 5.33 2.04 -15.70
C SER A 71 4.65 2.55 -14.43
N ASN A 72 5.28 2.39 -13.26
CA ASN A 72 4.70 2.83 -11.98
C ASN A 72 4.62 4.36 -11.93
N ASP A 73 5.70 5.07 -12.28
CA ASP A 73 5.71 6.54 -12.32
C ASP A 73 4.75 7.08 -13.40
N PHE A 74 4.66 6.39 -14.53
CA PHE A 74 3.69 6.69 -15.58
C PHE A 74 2.26 6.67 -15.05
N PHE A 75 1.84 5.60 -14.36
CA PHE A 75 0.50 5.51 -13.78
C PHE A 75 0.30 6.50 -12.63
N LYS A 76 1.29 6.69 -11.75
CA LYS A 76 1.21 7.67 -10.65
C LYS A 76 0.90 9.08 -11.15
N LYS A 77 1.56 9.53 -12.22
CA LYS A 77 1.26 10.85 -12.82
C LYS A 77 -0.18 10.94 -13.30
N ILE A 78 -0.68 9.90 -13.97
CA ILE A 78 -2.06 9.86 -14.48
C ILE A 78 -3.06 9.87 -13.33
N ILE A 79 -2.80 9.13 -12.26
CA ILE A 79 -3.64 9.11 -11.06
C ILE A 79 -3.68 10.50 -10.41
N GLN A 80 -2.52 11.14 -10.26
CA GLN A 80 -2.41 12.48 -9.67
C GLN A 80 -3.21 13.53 -10.46
N ASP A 81 -3.04 13.58 -11.78
CA ASP A 81 -3.78 14.52 -12.63
C ASP A 81 -5.29 14.25 -12.58
N TYR A 82 -5.67 12.97 -12.64
CA TYR A 82 -7.06 12.56 -12.58
C TYR A 82 -7.73 12.92 -11.26
N GLU A 83 -7.10 12.66 -10.11
CA GLU A 83 -7.67 13.01 -8.80
C GLU A 83 -7.80 14.53 -8.63
N LYS A 84 -6.84 15.31 -9.16
CA LYS A 84 -6.99 16.79 -9.21
C LYS A 84 -8.23 17.19 -10.01
N ILE A 85 -8.39 16.66 -11.23
CA ILE A 85 -9.55 16.95 -12.09
C ILE A 85 -10.85 16.52 -11.40
N LYS A 86 -10.87 15.33 -10.80
CA LYS A 86 -12.04 14.77 -10.11
C LYS A 86 -12.45 15.55 -8.87
N ASN A 87 -11.52 16.24 -8.21
CA ASN A 87 -11.81 17.12 -7.08
C ASN A 87 -12.42 18.47 -7.53
N GLU A 88 -12.11 18.93 -8.75
CA GLU A 88 -12.58 20.21 -9.32
C GLU A 88 -13.86 20.08 -10.16
N ASN A 89 -14.39 18.86 -10.35
CA ASN A 89 -15.53 18.57 -11.23
C ASN A 89 -16.51 17.60 -10.56
N ASP A 90 -17.78 17.66 -10.96
CA ASP A 90 -18.83 16.77 -10.44
C ASP A 90 -18.74 15.37 -11.06
N PHE A 91 -18.30 15.31 -12.33
CA PHE A 91 -18.11 14.07 -13.05
C PHE A 91 -16.93 14.14 -14.03
N VAL A 92 -16.19 13.04 -14.15
CA VAL A 92 -15.04 12.90 -15.06
C VAL A 92 -15.26 11.75 -16.04
N ILE A 93 -15.30 12.07 -17.33
CA ILE A 93 -15.31 11.08 -18.41
C ILE A 93 -13.87 10.85 -18.86
N VAL A 94 -13.34 9.67 -18.53
CA VAL A 94 -12.01 9.25 -18.98
C VAL A 94 -12.13 8.66 -20.38
N VAL A 95 -11.36 9.19 -21.33
CA VAL A 95 -11.36 8.74 -22.73
C VAL A 95 -10.17 7.82 -22.95
N GLY A 96 -10.44 6.59 -23.37
CA GLY A 96 -9.43 5.58 -23.62
C GLY A 96 -8.49 5.90 -24.77
N VAL A 97 -7.38 5.17 -24.80
CA VAL A 97 -6.33 5.25 -25.83
C VAL A 97 -6.81 4.53 -27.09
N ASP A 98 -6.68 5.18 -28.25
CA ASP A 98 -7.04 4.68 -29.58
C ASP A 98 -5.77 4.55 -30.44
N ASP A 99 -5.16 3.35 -30.52
CA ASP A 99 -3.97 3.12 -31.35
C ASP A 99 -3.90 1.69 -31.96
N PHE A 100 -4.59 1.49 -33.10
CA PHE A 100 -4.40 0.42 -34.10
C PHE A 100 -3.86 -0.93 -33.57
N GLY A 101 -4.60 -1.61 -32.70
CA GLY A 101 -4.39 -3.04 -32.43
C GLY A 101 -5.33 -3.62 -31.38
N LEU A 102 -6.19 -4.57 -31.78
CA LEU A 102 -7.24 -5.21 -30.96
C LEU A 102 -6.80 -5.70 -29.55
N MET A 103 -5.51 -6.01 -29.34
CA MET A 103 -5.01 -6.61 -28.10
C MET A 103 -4.09 -5.69 -27.26
N GLY A 104 -3.36 -4.76 -27.89
CA GLY A 104 -2.42 -3.87 -27.18
C GLY A 104 -3.14 -2.77 -26.42
N ASP A 105 -4.10 -2.12 -27.08
CA ASP A 105 -4.89 -1.03 -26.50
C ASP A 105 -5.78 -1.49 -25.38
N LEU A 106 -6.40 -2.68 -25.52
CA LEU A 106 -7.32 -3.20 -24.53
C LEU A 106 -6.65 -3.38 -23.16
N ASN A 107 -5.43 -3.92 -23.13
CA ASN A 107 -4.71 -4.16 -21.89
C ASN A 107 -4.34 -2.85 -21.17
N LEU A 108 -3.84 -1.85 -21.92
CA LEU A 108 -3.50 -0.55 -21.36
C LEU A 108 -4.76 0.17 -20.85
N ASN A 109 -5.85 0.14 -21.60
CA ASN A 109 -7.11 0.75 -21.18
C ASN A 109 -7.72 0.08 -19.95
N ILE A 110 -7.65 -1.26 -19.84
CA ILE A 110 -8.06 -1.99 -18.63
C ILE A 110 -7.19 -1.57 -17.45
N ALA A 111 -5.86 -1.49 -17.63
CA ALA A 111 -4.95 -1.04 -16.58
C ALA A 111 -5.30 0.38 -16.12
N LEU A 112 -5.48 1.32 -17.05
CA LEU A 112 -5.89 2.70 -16.75
C LEU A 112 -7.24 2.75 -16.02
N ALA A 113 -8.24 1.97 -16.45
CA ALA A 113 -9.53 1.92 -15.78
C ALA A 113 -9.39 1.46 -14.31
N LYS A 114 -8.59 0.42 -14.06
CA LYS A 114 -8.27 -0.07 -12.70
C LYS A 114 -7.54 0.99 -11.87
N GLU A 115 -6.48 1.60 -12.40
CA GLU A 115 -5.68 2.62 -11.69
C GLU A 115 -6.51 3.85 -11.29
N LEU A 116 -7.45 4.25 -12.15
CA LEU A 116 -8.32 5.41 -11.93
C LEU A 116 -9.61 5.09 -11.18
N ASN A 117 -9.84 3.81 -10.86
CA ASN A 117 -11.10 3.32 -10.32
C ASN A 117 -12.31 3.87 -11.10
N ALA A 118 -12.18 3.89 -12.43
CA ALA A 118 -13.16 4.43 -13.35
C ALA A 118 -13.86 3.25 -14.03
N PRO A 119 -15.17 3.03 -13.79
CA PRO A 119 -15.87 1.90 -14.36
C PRO A 119 -15.80 1.88 -15.88
N LEU A 120 -15.50 0.72 -16.45
CA LEU A 120 -15.23 0.57 -17.87
C LEU A 120 -16.53 0.39 -18.67
N TYR A 121 -16.72 1.26 -19.66
CA TYR A 121 -17.80 1.21 -20.64
C TYR A 121 -17.21 0.99 -22.03
N VAL A 122 -17.70 -0.03 -22.71
CA VAL A 122 -17.22 -0.44 -24.02
C VAL A 122 -18.42 -0.61 -24.95
N LYS A 123 -18.32 -0.07 -26.16
CA LYS A 123 -19.27 -0.34 -27.24
C LYS A 123 -18.55 -1.12 -28.33
N SER A 124 -19.08 -2.28 -28.69
CA SER A 124 -18.47 -3.20 -29.64
C SER A 124 -19.40 -3.45 -30.81
N GLN A 125 -18.81 -3.63 -31.99
CA GLN A 125 -19.49 -4.29 -33.11
C GLN A 125 -19.88 -5.71 -32.71
N ASP A 126 -20.99 -6.21 -33.27
CA ASP A 126 -21.58 -7.51 -32.89
C ASP A 126 -20.60 -8.67 -33.07
N GLU A 127 -19.78 -8.65 -34.13
CA GLU A 127 -18.80 -9.69 -34.45
C GLU A 127 -17.70 -9.83 -33.36
N ASN A 128 -17.37 -8.73 -32.68
CA ASN A 128 -16.32 -8.70 -31.64
C ASN A 128 -16.88 -8.87 -30.22
N TYR A 129 -18.20 -8.79 -30.03
CA TYR A 129 -18.84 -8.76 -28.72
C TYR A 129 -18.46 -9.96 -27.84
N THR A 130 -18.58 -11.19 -28.38
CA THR A 130 -18.34 -12.41 -27.61
C THR A 130 -16.89 -12.52 -27.15
N MET A 131 -15.94 -12.20 -28.03
CA MET A 131 -14.51 -12.23 -27.71
C MET A 131 -14.16 -11.18 -26.66
N LEU A 132 -14.67 -9.96 -26.82
CA LEU A 132 -14.40 -8.86 -25.90
C LEU A 132 -15.03 -9.12 -24.53
N ASN A 133 -16.25 -9.64 -24.48
CA ASN A 133 -16.91 -10.06 -23.24
C ASN A 133 -16.08 -11.11 -22.49
N PHE A 134 -15.58 -12.12 -23.21
CA PHE A 134 -14.72 -13.13 -22.62
C PHE A 134 -13.44 -12.51 -22.04
N LEU A 135 -12.70 -11.71 -22.80
CA LEU A 135 -11.47 -11.08 -22.34
C LEU A 135 -11.68 -10.14 -21.14
N LEU A 136 -12.74 -9.33 -21.14
CA LEU A 136 -13.07 -8.43 -20.05
C LEU A 136 -13.47 -9.20 -18.78
N SER A 137 -14.29 -10.25 -18.91
CA SER A 137 -14.71 -11.08 -17.77
C SER A 137 -13.56 -11.81 -17.07
N GLN A 138 -12.43 -12.02 -17.75
CA GLN A 138 -11.22 -12.60 -17.14
C GLN A 138 -10.38 -11.58 -16.38
N LYS A 139 -10.52 -10.28 -16.68
CA LYS A 139 -9.64 -9.22 -16.17
C LYS A 139 -10.33 -8.24 -15.23
N LEU A 140 -11.65 -8.14 -15.30
CA LEU A 140 -12.49 -7.22 -14.56
C LEU A 140 -13.64 -7.97 -13.88
N GLY A 141 -13.96 -7.53 -12.66
CA GLY A 141 -15.09 -8.08 -11.91
C GLY A 141 -16.42 -7.50 -12.36
N ASP A 142 -16.41 -6.27 -12.90
CA ASP A 142 -17.58 -5.55 -13.39
C ASP A 142 -17.19 -4.65 -14.58
N PHE A 143 -18.07 -4.53 -15.57
CA PHE A 143 -17.92 -3.67 -16.76
C PHE A 143 -19.23 -3.58 -17.52
N VAL A 144 -19.41 -2.54 -18.33
CA VAL A 144 -20.52 -2.44 -19.28
C VAL A 144 -20.01 -2.66 -20.69
N LEU A 145 -20.56 -3.68 -21.35
CA LEU A 145 -20.32 -3.95 -22.76
C LEU A 145 -21.65 -3.86 -23.52
N LEU A 146 -21.73 -2.93 -24.47
CA LEU A 146 -22.90 -2.72 -25.33
C LEU A 146 -22.61 -3.16 -26.75
N LYS A 147 -23.63 -3.72 -27.42
CA LYS A 147 -23.64 -3.89 -28.87
C LYS A 147 -23.86 -2.57 -29.59
N GLU A 148 -23.58 -2.54 -30.89
CA GLU A 148 -23.65 -1.34 -31.72
C GLU A 148 -25.04 -0.65 -31.68
N ASN A 149 -26.10 -1.46 -31.65
CA ASN A 149 -27.49 -0.99 -31.65
C ASN A 149 -28.13 -0.95 -30.26
N GLU A 150 -27.40 -1.29 -29.20
CA GLU A 150 -27.92 -1.26 -27.83
C GLU A 150 -27.78 0.15 -27.24
N ASP A 151 -28.87 0.61 -26.64
CA ASP A 151 -28.89 1.87 -25.89
C ASP A 151 -28.35 1.67 -24.48
N PHE A 152 -27.83 2.75 -23.90
CA PHE A 152 -27.34 2.76 -22.53
C PHE A 152 -28.51 2.69 -21.53
N THR A 153 -28.95 1.47 -21.23
CA THR A 153 -30.16 1.18 -20.45
C THR A 153 -29.89 0.84 -18.98
N GLN A 154 -28.64 0.63 -18.58
CA GLN A 154 -28.29 0.34 -17.18
C GLN A 154 -27.89 1.60 -16.40
N GLY A 155 -28.15 1.58 -15.08
CA GLY A 155 -27.64 2.59 -14.15
C GLY A 155 -26.11 2.67 -14.18
N LEU A 156 -25.55 3.82 -13.79
CA LEU A 156 -24.11 4.09 -13.76
C LEU A 156 -23.36 3.14 -12.80
N LEU A 157 -23.00 1.92 -13.23
CA LEU A 157 -22.40 0.81 -12.44
C LEU A 157 -22.68 0.96 -10.94
N GLN A 158 -21.84 0.65 -9.96
CA GLN A 158 -22.03 1.27 -8.61
C GLN A 158 -20.75 1.20 -7.79
N GLU A 159 -19.93 0.15 -7.98
CA GLU A 159 -18.66 -0.01 -7.27
C GLU A 159 -17.59 -0.62 -8.19
N TYR A 160 -16.55 0.17 -8.49
CA TYR A 160 -15.38 -0.25 -9.26
C TYR A 160 -14.14 0.10 -8.44
N THR A 161 -13.79 -0.80 -7.52
CA THR A 161 -12.80 -0.53 -6.47
C THR A 161 -11.65 -1.52 -6.56
N TYR A 162 -10.60 -1.10 -7.24
CA TYR A 162 -9.32 -1.77 -7.34
C TYR A 162 -8.28 -1.10 -6.43
N LYS A 163 -7.37 -1.92 -5.92
CA LYS A 163 -6.16 -1.50 -5.20
C LYS A 163 -4.96 -2.05 -5.94
N THR A 164 -4.68 -1.46 -7.10
CA THR A 164 -3.45 -1.70 -7.88
C THR A 164 -2.23 -1.15 -7.14
N GLN A 165 -1.04 -1.53 -7.58
CA GLN A 165 0.21 -1.06 -6.99
C GLN A 165 0.39 0.46 -7.06
N ALA A 166 0.18 1.07 -8.23
CA ALA A 166 0.37 2.51 -8.39
C ALA A 166 -0.70 3.30 -7.62
N ARG A 167 -1.96 2.84 -7.65
CA ARG A 167 -3.05 3.42 -6.84
C ARG A 167 -2.76 3.37 -5.35
N PHE A 168 -2.40 2.20 -4.83
CA PHE A 168 -2.13 2.04 -3.41
C PHE A 168 -0.93 2.91 -2.99
N SER A 169 0.15 2.91 -3.78
CA SER A 169 1.30 3.79 -3.54
C SER A 169 0.89 5.26 -3.53
N TYR A 170 0.11 5.73 -4.51
CA TYR A 170 -0.39 7.11 -4.54
C TYR A 170 -1.19 7.47 -3.27
N GLU A 171 -2.11 6.61 -2.84
CA GLU A 171 -2.93 6.87 -1.65
C GLU A 171 -2.10 6.93 -0.37
N LEU A 172 -1.07 6.08 -0.23
CA LEU A 172 -0.14 6.15 0.90
C LEU A 172 0.68 7.45 0.87
N PHE A 173 1.14 7.87 -0.31
CA PHE A 173 1.88 9.12 -0.48
C PHE A 173 1.03 10.33 -0.04
N GLU A 174 -0.21 10.42 -0.55
CA GLU A 174 -1.12 11.52 -0.20
C GLU A 174 -1.49 11.49 1.30
N LYS A 175 -1.71 10.30 1.87
CA LYS A 175 -2.00 10.16 3.31
C LYS A 175 -0.82 10.64 4.16
N ALA A 176 0.41 10.22 3.85
CA ALA A 176 1.60 10.66 4.58
C ALA A 176 1.81 12.19 4.47
N LYS A 177 1.58 12.76 3.28
CA LYS A 177 1.76 14.19 3.01
C LYS A 177 0.72 15.08 3.70
N ALA A 178 -0.50 14.58 3.90
CA ALA A 178 -1.60 15.35 4.51
C ALA A 178 -1.34 15.74 5.98
N ASP A 179 -0.58 14.93 6.72
CA ASP A 179 -0.14 15.21 8.09
C ASP A 179 1.33 14.79 8.23
N LYS A 180 2.23 15.66 7.79
CA LYS A 180 3.67 15.37 7.74
C LYS A 180 4.20 15.01 9.12
N LYS A 181 4.85 13.86 9.20
CA LYS A 181 5.56 13.39 10.39
C LYS A 181 7.06 13.48 10.22
N ILE A 182 7.74 13.64 11.35
CA ILE A 182 9.20 13.59 11.46
C ILE A 182 9.64 12.13 11.63
N VAL A 183 10.43 11.60 10.69
CA VAL A 183 10.95 10.23 10.73
C VAL A 183 12.47 10.25 10.88
N VAL A 184 13.01 9.50 11.85
CA VAL A 184 14.46 9.37 12.06
C VAL A 184 15.02 8.16 11.31
N LEU A 185 16.10 8.38 10.56
CA LEU A 185 16.87 7.37 9.84
C LEU A 185 18.28 7.29 10.43
N PRO A 186 18.56 6.34 11.34
CA PRO A 186 19.81 6.30 12.08
C PRO A 186 21.04 5.93 11.23
N GLU A 187 20.84 5.40 10.02
CA GLU A 187 21.87 4.76 9.20
C GLU A 187 22.37 5.67 8.07
N SER A 188 22.65 6.93 8.39
CA SER A 188 22.85 8.01 7.41
C SER A 188 24.10 7.91 6.54
N PHE A 189 24.97 6.93 6.80
CA PHE A 189 26.14 6.62 5.95
C PHE A 189 25.82 5.65 4.82
N ASP A 190 24.65 5.02 4.84
CA ASP A 190 24.19 4.14 3.78
C ASP A 190 23.71 4.96 2.57
N GLU A 191 24.27 4.70 1.40
CA GLU A 191 23.92 5.39 0.15
C GLU A 191 22.42 5.30 -0.15
N ARG A 192 21.78 4.17 0.16
CA ARG A 192 20.36 3.96 -0.13
C ARG A 192 19.49 4.86 0.76
N VAL A 193 19.89 5.04 2.02
CA VAL A 193 19.21 5.93 2.96
C VAL A 193 19.33 7.38 2.49
N LEU A 194 20.49 7.81 2.03
CA LEU A 194 20.69 9.17 1.48
C LEU A 194 19.84 9.40 0.22
N LYS A 195 19.83 8.45 -0.73
CA LYS A 195 19.00 8.53 -1.94
C LYS A 195 17.50 8.58 -1.62
N ALA A 196 17.05 7.75 -0.66
CA ALA A 196 15.67 7.79 -0.21
C ALA A 196 15.33 9.13 0.45
N SER A 197 16.26 9.69 1.23
CA SER A 197 16.09 10.99 1.89
C SER A 197 15.89 12.13 0.89
N GLU A 198 16.72 12.20 -0.16
CA GLU A 198 16.55 13.17 -1.24
C GLU A 198 15.16 13.07 -1.87
N PHE A 199 14.72 11.87 -2.24
CA PHE A 199 13.40 11.65 -2.83
C PHE A 199 12.27 12.11 -1.90
N LEU A 200 12.33 11.73 -0.61
CA LEU A 200 11.31 12.05 0.38
C LEU A 200 11.22 13.57 0.62
N MET A 201 12.36 14.26 0.65
CA MET A 201 12.46 15.71 0.84
C MET A 201 11.98 16.48 -0.40
N GLN A 202 12.42 16.11 -1.61
CA GLN A 202 12.02 16.75 -2.86
C GLN A 202 10.51 16.67 -3.10
N ASN A 203 9.88 15.58 -2.68
CA ASN A 203 8.43 15.39 -2.81
C ASN A 203 7.64 15.89 -1.60
N GLU A 204 8.35 16.42 -0.58
CA GLU A 204 7.79 17.00 0.63
C GLU A 204 6.84 16.04 1.38
N ILE A 205 7.22 14.76 1.49
CA ILE A 205 6.32 13.71 2.03
C ILE A 205 6.38 13.66 3.56
N VAL A 206 7.58 13.79 4.11
CA VAL A 206 7.89 13.74 5.54
C VAL A 206 9.02 14.71 5.87
N ASP A 207 9.19 15.03 7.14
CA ASP A 207 10.42 15.65 7.65
C ASP A 207 11.37 14.54 8.11
N LEU A 208 12.68 14.74 7.91
CA LEU A 208 13.69 13.73 8.23
C LEU A 208 14.69 14.20 9.28
N ILE A 209 15.09 13.25 10.14
CA ILE A 209 16.27 13.37 11.00
C ILE A 209 17.27 12.28 10.60
N LEU A 210 18.48 12.70 10.23
CA LEU A 210 19.63 11.82 10.02
C LEU A 210 20.54 11.83 11.25
N LEU A 211 21.15 10.69 11.57
CA LEU A 211 22.07 10.56 12.70
C LEU A 211 23.52 10.34 12.26
N GLY A 212 24.42 11.15 12.79
CA GLY A 212 25.87 11.04 12.56
C GLY A 212 26.57 12.39 12.53
N ASP A 213 27.84 12.40 12.14
CA ASP A 213 28.59 13.64 11.97
C ASP A 213 28.14 14.41 10.72
N SER A 214 27.78 15.68 10.88
CA SER A 214 27.26 16.49 9.78
C SER A 214 28.26 16.67 8.65
N ASN A 215 29.56 16.82 8.94
CA ASN A 215 30.55 17.01 7.89
C ASN A 215 30.73 15.73 7.09
N GLU A 216 30.77 14.58 7.76
CA GLU A 216 30.94 13.28 7.10
C GLU A 216 29.71 12.91 6.25
N ILE A 217 28.49 13.12 6.77
CA ILE A 217 27.25 12.85 6.03
C ILE A 217 27.15 13.77 4.80
N CYS A 218 27.39 15.07 4.94
CA CYS A 218 27.36 16.01 3.82
C CYS A 218 28.45 15.70 2.78
N ALA A 219 29.67 15.36 3.21
CA ALA A 219 30.73 14.95 2.29
C ALA A 219 30.35 13.69 1.50
N LYS A 220 29.73 12.71 2.16
CA LYS A 220 29.23 11.49 1.51
C LYS A 220 28.12 11.79 0.50
N ALA A 221 27.12 12.59 0.88
CA ALA A 221 26.02 12.98 -0.01
C ALA A 221 26.54 13.74 -1.25
N ASN A 222 27.44 14.70 -1.06
CA ASN A 222 28.08 15.44 -2.15
C ASN A 222 28.87 14.52 -3.10
N SER A 223 29.60 13.53 -2.58
CA SER A 223 30.33 12.56 -3.41
C SER A 223 29.42 11.69 -4.29
N LEU A 224 28.14 11.59 -3.93
CA LEU A 224 27.12 10.81 -4.63
C LEU A 224 26.18 11.68 -5.47
N ASN A 225 26.39 13.01 -5.50
CA ASN A 225 25.47 14.00 -6.09
C ASN A 225 24.04 13.94 -5.53
N ILE A 226 23.90 13.69 -4.22
CA ILE A 226 22.61 13.62 -3.53
C ILE A 226 22.38 14.93 -2.78
N ASN A 227 21.24 15.58 -3.02
CA ASN A 227 20.84 16.77 -2.28
C ASN A 227 20.10 16.40 -0.98
N ILE A 228 20.69 16.77 0.15
CA ILE A 228 20.10 16.64 1.50
C ILE A 228 19.97 17.99 2.21
N ASP A 229 19.94 19.09 1.45
CA ASP A 229 19.78 20.44 2.00
C ASP A 229 18.46 20.55 2.79
N GLY A 230 18.54 21.17 3.97
CA GLY A 230 17.39 21.35 4.87
C GLY A 230 17.05 20.13 5.74
N VAL A 231 17.72 18.98 5.56
CA VAL A 231 17.54 17.83 6.45
C VAL A 231 18.16 18.09 7.82
N CYS A 232 17.46 17.73 8.89
CA CYS A 232 17.99 17.83 10.25
C CYS A 232 19.03 16.72 10.48
N ILE A 233 20.26 17.08 10.87
CA ILE A 233 21.32 16.13 11.23
C ILE A 233 21.66 16.27 12.70
N ILE A 234 21.59 15.18 13.45
CA ILE A 234 21.93 15.14 14.87
C ILE A 234 23.06 14.13 15.09
N ASN A 235 24.14 14.54 15.74
CA ASN A 235 25.22 13.63 16.11
C ASN A 235 25.02 13.09 17.54
N PRO A 236 24.75 11.78 17.75
CA PRO A 236 24.55 11.22 19.09
C PRO A 236 25.74 11.42 20.04
N LYS A 237 26.97 11.60 19.51
CA LYS A 237 28.17 11.73 20.33
C LYS A 237 28.26 13.06 21.09
N ASN A 238 27.61 14.11 20.62
CA ASN A 238 27.68 15.46 21.19
C ASN A 238 26.33 16.19 21.20
N SER A 239 25.23 15.44 21.18
CA SER A 239 23.88 16.00 21.21
C SER A 239 23.54 16.61 22.57
N GLN A 240 22.82 17.74 22.55
CA GLN A 240 22.23 18.36 23.73
C GLN A 240 21.21 17.47 24.45
N TYR A 241 20.68 16.44 23.78
CA TYR A 241 19.70 15.52 24.37
C TYR A 241 20.32 14.39 25.19
N ASN A 242 21.65 14.27 25.21
CA ASN A 242 22.32 13.12 25.83
C ASN A 242 21.97 12.98 27.32
N GLU A 243 22.05 14.06 28.10
CA GLU A 243 21.73 14.01 29.53
C GLU A 243 20.27 13.57 29.81
N GLU A 244 19.31 14.11 29.05
CA GLU A 244 17.89 13.71 29.11
C GLU A 244 17.73 12.22 28.79
N PHE A 245 18.37 11.76 27.71
CA PHE A 245 18.27 10.41 27.19
C PHE A 245 18.95 9.38 28.10
N GLU A 246 20.05 9.76 28.76
CA GLU A 246 20.79 8.94 29.72
C GLU A 246 19.91 8.59 30.91
N GLU A 247 19.26 9.59 31.50
CA GLU A 247 18.37 9.39 32.64
C GLU A 247 17.13 8.58 32.24
N LEU A 248 16.51 8.87 31.10
CA LEU A 248 15.34 8.11 30.61
C LEU A 248 15.67 6.63 30.37
N LEU A 249 16.82 6.34 29.74
CA LEU A 249 17.24 4.97 29.47
C LEU A 249 17.57 4.22 30.77
N TYR A 250 18.29 4.89 31.69
CA TYR A 250 18.59 4.33 33.01
C TYR A 250 17.31 4.02 33.78
N GLU A 251 16.37 4.96 33.89
CA GLU A 251 15.10 4.77 34.59
C GLU A 251 14.26 3.64 33.99
N ALA A 252 14.24 3.52 32.66
CA ALA A 252 13.54 2.44 31.97
C ALA A 252 14.14 1.04 32.26
N ARG A 253 15.42 0.98 32.64
CA ARG A 253 16.20 -0.27 32.67
C ARG A 253 16.88 -0.59 34.01
N LYS A 254 16.85 0.30 35.00
CA LYS A 254 17.49 0.10 36.31
C LYS A 254 16.98 -1.13 37.04
N SER A 255 15.69 -1.46 36.92
CA SER A 255 15.10 -2.68 37.48
C SER A 255 15.60 -3.98 36.82
N LYS A 256 16.28 -3.86 35.69
CA LYS A 256 16.93 -4.96 34.95
C LYS A 256 18.46 -4.92 35.06
N GLY A 257 18.99 -4.12 35.99
CA GLY A 257 20.42 -4.10 36.34
C GLY A 257 21.30 -3.15 35.53
N MET A 258 20.73 -2.26 34.69
CA MET A 258 21.52 -1.30 33.92
C MET A 258 22.18 -0.26 34.83
N SER A 259 23.47 0.01 34.62
CA SER A 259 24.19 1.11 35.30
C SER A 259 24.05 2.45 34.58
N LYS A 260 24.37 3.56 35.25
CA LYS A 260 24.38 4.89 34.62
C LYS A 260 25.45 5.00 33.54
N GLU A 261 26.61 4.39 33.76
CA GLU A 261 27.71 4.35 32.80
C GLU A 261 27.33 3.57 31.53
N GLU A 262 26.60 2.46 31.68
CA GLU A 262 26.05 1.71 30.55
C GLU A 262 25.02 2.53 29.77
N ALA A 263 24.10 3.22 30.46
CA ALA A 263 23.13 4.10 29.82
C ALA A 263 23.84 5.22 29.01
N LYS A 264 24.84 5.87 29.60
CA LYS A 264 25.69 6.88 28.94
C LYS A 264 26.36 6.38 27.67
N LYS A 265 26.86 5.15 27.68
CA LYS A 265 27.44 4.55 26.49
C LYS A 265 26.38 4.22 25.43
N LEU A 266 25.24 3.67 25.84
CA LEU A 266 24.18 3.24 24.93
C LEU A 266 23.45 4.40 24.28
N VAL A 267 23.30 5.56 24.93
CA VAL A 267 22.68 6.74 24.32
C VAL A 267 23.48 7.23 23.10
N GLN A 268 24.78 6.95 23.03
CA GLN A 268 25.59 7.30 21.86
C GLN A 268 25.42 6.31 20.69
N ASP A 269 24.77 5.16 20.90
CA ASP A 269 24.41 4.24 19.82
C ASP A 269 23.27 4.83 18.99
N LYS A 270 23.44 4.84 17.67
CA LYS A 270 22.49 5.43 16.71
C LYS A 270 21.07 4.87 16.87
N THR A 271 20.91 3.58 17.15
CA THR A 271 19.60 2.92 17.22
C THR A 271 18.91 3.23 18.55
N TYR A 272 19.65 3.23 19.67
CA TYR A 272 19.12 3.69 20.95
C TYR A 272 18.76 5.17 20.93
N PHE A 273 19.63 6.03 20.39
CA PHE A 273 19.38 7.46 20.27
C PHE A 273 18.14 7.75 19.42
N ALA A 274 18.01 7.11 18.26
CA ALA A 274 16.82 7.23 17.41
C ALA A 274 15.54 6.75 18.11
N THR A 275 15.62 5.63 18.85
CA THR A 275 14.49 5.14 19.65
C THR A 275 14.09 6.15 20.74
N LEU A 276 15.05 6.83 21.38
CA LEU A 276 14.81 7.85 22.40
C LEU A 276 14.24 9.14 21.81
N LEU A 277 14.63 9.54 20.59
CA LEU A 277 13.96 10.62 19.84
C LEU A 277 12.48 10.32 19.66
N VAL A 278 12.13 9.09 19.26
CA VAL A 278 10.73 8.65 19.13
C VAL A 278 10.03 8.61 20.48
N HIS A 279 10.68 8.06 21.52
CA HIS A 279 10.15 8.00 22.87
C HIS A 279 9.80 9.37 23.43
N THR A 280 10.63 10.37 23.17
CA THR A 280 10.48 11.76 23.64
C THR A 280 9.70 12.66 22.67
N GLN A 281 9.14 12.09 21.59
CA GLN A 281 8.36 12.81 20.55
C GLN A 281 9.16 13.88 19.79
N LYS A 282 10.50 13.84 19.86
CA LYS A 282 11.36 14.66 19.01
C LYS A 282 11.42 14.12 17.58
N ALA A 283 11.11 12.83 17.41
CA ALA A 283 10.71 12.20 16.17
C ALA A 283 9.37 11.47 16.39
N HIS A 284 8.63 11.21 15.33
CA HIS A 284 7.35 10.50 15.37
C HIS A 284 7.52 9.01 15.07
N ALA A 285 8.48 8.65 14.22
CA ALA A 285 8.79 7.26 13.90
C ALA A 285 10.28 7.04 13.61
N MET A 286 10.74 5.78 13.67
CA MET A 286 12.09 5.37 13.27
C MET A 286 12.03 4.31 12.17
N VAL A 287 12.90 4.42 11.17
CA VAL A 287 13.16 3.37 10.18
C VAL A 287 14.64 3.04 10.17
N SER A 288 15.00 1.80 10.46
CA SER A 288 16.37 1.27 10.55
C SER A 288 16.45 -0.11 9.91
N GLY A 289 17.64 -0.69 9.74
CA GLY A 289 17.83 -2.08 9.30
C GLY A 289 18.53 -2.24 7.95
N ALA A 290 18.83 -1.14 7.24
CA ALA A 290 19.61 -1.17 6.01
C ALA A 290 21.03 -1.71 6.26
N SER A 291 21.61 -1.39 7.43
CA SER A 291 22.93 -1.81 7.90
C SER A 291 22.91 -2.48 9.29
N THR A 292 21.81 -2.36 10.03
CA THR A 292 21.58 -2.86 11.39
C THR A 292 20.75 -4.15 11.36
N THR A 293 20.96 -5.06 12.32
CA THR A 293 20.16 -6.29 12.38
C THR A 293 18.76 -6.04 12.94
N THR A 294 17.77 -6.83 12.52
CA THR A 294 16.40 -6.80 13.07
C THR A 294 16.38 -6.86 14.60
N ALA A 295 17.23 -7.71 15.19
CA ALA A 295 17.33 -7.84 16.64
C ALA A 295 17.88 -6.56 17.31
N GLU A 296 18.82 -5.86 16.67
CA GLU A 296 19.35 -4.58 17.15
C GLU A 296 18.33 -3.44 16.99
N THR A 297 17.51 -3.44 15.94
CA THR A 297 16.41 -2.48 15.75
C THR A 297 15.30 -2.68 16.79
N ILE A 298 14.84 -3.93 17.00
CA ILE A 298 13.68 -4.23 17.86
C ILE A 298 14.02 -4.14 19.35
N ARG A 299 15.24 -4.49 19.76
CA ARG A 299 15.65 -4.52 21.18
C ARG A 299 15.40 -3.19 21.90
N PRO A 300 15.90 -2.03 21.45
CA PRO A 300 15.64 -0.75 22.11
C PRO A 300 14.15 -0.39 22.07
N ALA A 301 13.45 -0.71 20.98
CA ALA A 301 12.00 -0.48 20.88
C ALA A 301 11.23 -1.21 22.01
N LEU A 302 11.52 -2.49 22.25
CA LEU A 302 10.90 -3.25 23.34
C LEU A 302 11.34 -2.78 24.73
N GLN A 303 12.58 -2.31 24.87
CA GLN A 303 13.10 -1.80 26.14
C GLN A 303 12.49 -0.46 26.55
N ILE A 304 12.25 0.44 25.58
CA ILE A 304 11.94 1.85 25.81
C ILE A 304 10.48 2.17 25.42
N ILE A 305 10.08 1.83 24.19
CA ILE A 305 8.74 2.14 23.64
C ILE A 305 7.68 1.19 24.21
N LYS A 306 8.00 -0.11 24.27
CA LYS A 306 7.11 -1.20 24.69
C LYS A 306 5.89 -1.37 23.77
N THR A 307 5.11 -2.42 24.02
CA THR A 307 3.89 -2.73 23.27
C THR A 307 2.70 -1.87 23.74
N LYS A 308 1.69 -1.73 22.87
CA LYS A 308 0.40 -1.12 23.19
C LYS A 308 -0.27 -1.86 24.36
N PRO A 309 -1.17 -1.21 25.13
CA PRO A 309 -2.00 -1.92 26.09
C PRO A 309 -2.70 -3.12 25.43
N ASP A 310 -2.81 -4.22 26.17
CA ASP A 310 -3.46 -5.47 25.74
C ASP A 310 -2.78 -6.20 24.56
N VAL A 311 -1.61 -5.71 24.12
CA VAL A 311 -0.72 -6.36 23.14
C VAL A 311 0.54 -6.81 23.88
N SER A 312 0.82 -8.10 23.84
CA SER A 312 1.94 -8.76 24.49
C SER A 312 3.19 -8.91 23.61
N LEU A 313 3.04 -8.79 22.28
CA LEU A 313 4.13 -9.02 21.33
C LEU A 313 4.22 -7.98 20.21
N VAL A 314 5.33 -8.05 19.47
CA VAL A 314 5.50 -7.35 18.19
C VAL A 314 5.52 -8.39 17.08
N SER A 315 4.82 -8.12 15.98
CA SER A 315 4.86 -8.91 14.76
C SER A 315 5.20 -8.03 13.57
N GLY A 316 5.62 -8.62 12.45
CA GLY A 316 5.92 -7.92 11.21
C GLY A 316 4.99 -8.35 10.08
N MET A 317 4.27 -7.41 9.48
CA MET A 317 3.40 -7.67 8.33
C MET A 317 3.98 -7.11 7.03
N PHE A 318 3.57 -7.67 5.90
CA PHE A 318 3.82 -7.12 4.57
C PHE A 318 2.51 -6.82 3.85
N PHE A 319 2.48 -5.70 3.13
CA PHE A 319 1.51 -5.51 2.06
C PHE A 319 2.00 -6.22 0.81
N MET A 320 1.24 -7.19 0.34
CA MET A 320 1.44 -7.88 -0.93
C MET A 320 0.55 -7.22 -1.97
N SER A 321 1.12 -6.27 -2.71
CA SER A 321 0.44 -5.64 -3.83
C SER A 321 0.53 -6.54 -5.04
N LEU A 322 -0.58 -7.20 -5.35
CA LEU A 322 -0.79 -7.92 -6.60
C LEU A 322 -1.18 -6.92 -7.71
N GLU A 323 -1.52 -7.42 -8.89
CA GLU A 323 -1.91 -6.58 -10.03
C GLU A 323 -3.07 -5.63 -9.70
N ASP A 324 -4.10 -6.12 -9.00
CA ASP A 324 -5.37 -5.42 -8.84
C ASP A 324 -5.91 -5.37 -7.41
N LYS A 325 -5.17 -5.95 -6.45
CA LYS A 325 -5.52 -5.98 -5.04
C LYS A 325 -4.28 -5.95 -4.15
N VAL A 326 -4.47 -5.48 -2.93
CA VAL A 326 -3.46 -5.53 -1.86
C VAL A 326 -3.92 -6.52 -0.81
N LEU A 327 -3.04 -7.46 -0.46
CA LEU A 327 -3.23 -8.40 0.64
C LEU A 327 -2.26 -8.05 1.78
N VAL A 328 -2.55 -8.49 3.00
CA VAL A 328 -1.67 -8.37 4.16
C VAL A 328 -1.22 -9.76 4.58
N PHE A 329 0.08 -10.00 4.65
CA PHE A 329 0.66 -11.25 5.14
C PHE A 329 1.33 -10.99 6.50
N ALA A 330 1.00 -11.77 7.52
CA ALA A 330 1.52 -11.62 8.88
C ALA A 330 1.65 -12.99 9.59
N ASP A 331 2.54 -13.23 10.56
CA ASP A 331 3.79 -12.53 10.82
C ASP A 331 4.89 -13.11 9.92
N CYS A 332 5.55 -12.25 9.14
CA CYS A 332 6.56 -12.63 8.17
C CYS A 332 8.00 -12.34 8.61
N ALA A 333 8.21 -11.73 9.79
CA ALA A 333 9.52 -11.21 10.17
C ALA A 333 9.95 -11.47 11.61
N VAL A 334 9.03 -11.55 12.59
CA VAL A 334 9.43 -11.45 14.00
C VAL A 334 9.28 -12.78 14.73
N MET A 335 8.10 -13.40 14.72
CA MET A 335 7.77 -14.48 15.64
C MET A 335 7.93 -15.89 15.03
N PRO A 336 8.95 -16.67 15.43
CA PRO A 336 9.24 -17.95 14.77
C PRO A 336 8.13 -19.00 14.90
N ASN A 337 7.63 -19.22 16.11
CA ASN A 337 6.63 -20.22 16.44
C ASN A 337 5.62 -19.63 17.44
N PRO A 338 4.63 -18.86 16.97
CA PRO A 338 3.66 -18.21 17.86
C PRO A 338 2.73 -19.23 18.54
N THR A 339 2.36 -18.98 19.80
CA THR A 339 1.32 -19.75 20.52
C THR A 339 -0.09 -19.42 19.98
N PRO A 340 -1.13 -20.21 20.32
CA PRO A 340 -2.50 -19.87 19.94
C PRO A 340 -2.95 -18.46 20.33
N GLU A 341 -2.62 -18.01 21.54
CA GLU A 341 -2.95 -16.68 22.05
C GLU A 341 -2.24 -15.59 21.23
N GLN A 342 -0.98 -15.85 20.86
CA GLN A 342 -0.16 -14.94 20.08
C GLN A 342 -0.67 -14.85 18.63
N LEU A 343 -1.09 -15.96 18.02
CA LEU A 343 -1.73 -15.97 16.72
C LEU A 343 -3.04 -15.18 16.71
N ALA A 344 -3.87 -15.34 17.75
CA ALA A 344 -5.09 -14.56 17.92
C ALA A 344 -4.78 -13.05 18.06
N GLU A 345 -3.73 -12.70 18.80
CA GLU A 345 -3.27 -11.32 18.94
C GLU A 345 -2.70 -10.75 17.64
N ILE A 346 -1.88 -11.52 16.90
CA ILE A 346 -1.36 -11.15 15.58
C ILE A 346 -2.52 -10.88 14.62
N ALA A 347 -3.57 -11.69 14.63
CA ALA A 347 -4.75 -11.49 13.80
C ALA A 347 -5.44 -10.15 14.10
N TYR A 348 -5.66 -9.85 15.38
CA TYR A 348 -6.27 -8.60 15.81
C TYR A 348 -5.42 -7.38 15.43
N VAL A 349 -4.12 -7.41 15.71
CA VAL A 349 -3.22 -6.30 15.41
C VAL A 349 -3.09 -6.11 13.88
N SER A 350 -2.99 -7.20 13.11
CA SER A 350 -2.91 -7.13 11.64
C SER A 350 -4.18 -6.56 11.01
N ALA A 351 -5.35 -6.89 11.56
CA ALA A 351 -6.62 -6.34 11.08
C ALA A 351 -6.71 -4.83 11.34
N ASN A 352 -6.30 -4.38 12.52
CA ASN A 352 -6.24 -2.95 12.83
C ASN A 352 -5.24 -2.22 11.92
N SER A 353 -4.07 -2.80 11.70
CA SER A 353 -3.09 -2.27 10.74
C SER A 353 -3.67 -2.21 9.33
N ALA A 354 -4.33 -3.27 8.83
CA ALA A 354 -4.96 -3.24 7.51
C ALA A 354 -5.99 -2.09 7.39
N LYS A 355 -6.81 -1.90 8.42
CA LYS A 355 -7.78 -0.79 8.49
C LYS A 355 -7.12 0.58 8.50
N ALA A 356 -6.03 0.75 9.25
CA ALA A 356 -5.21 1.96 9.27
C ALA A 356 -4.73 2.36 7.87
N PHE A 357 -4.45 1.37 7.02
CA PHE A 357 -4.02 1.59 5.63
C PHE A 357 -5.16 1.55 4.60
N GLY A 358 -6.42 1.65 5.05
CA GLY A 358 -7.58 1.81 4.17
C GLY A 358 -8.11 0.50 3.58
N LEU A 359 -7.81 -0.65 4.20
CA LEU A 359 -8.36 -1.94 3.83
C LEU A 359 -9.42 -2.38 4.84
N GLU A 360 -10.57 -2.84 4.37
CA GLU A 360 -11.59 -3.47 5.23
C GLU A 360 -11.15 -4.91 5.56
N PRO A 361 -10.75 -5.23 6.80
CA PRO A 361 -10.05 -6.47 7.11
C PRO A 361 -11.00 -7.67 7.15
N LYS A 362 -10.67 -8.69 6.35
CA LYS A 362 -11.22 -10.06 6.43
C LYS A 362 -10.06 -10.99 6.67
N VAL A 363 -10.00 -11.56 7.88
CA VAL A 363 -8.82 -12.26 8.39
C VAL A 363 -8.94 -13.77 8.25
N ALA A 364 -7.89 -14.40 7.74
CA ALA A 364 -7.71 -15.84 7.78
C ALA A 364 -6.58 -16.22 8.74
N LEU A 365 -6.85 -17.16 9.63
CA LEU A 365 -5.78 -17.93 10.29
C LEU A 365 -5.48 -19.17 9.45
N LEU A 366 -4.33 -19.13 8.78
CA LEU A 366 -3.94 -20.11 7.79
C LEU A 366 -3.50 -21.44 8.41
N SER A 367 -3.86 -22.52 7.74
CA SER A 367 -3.40 -23.87 8.03
C SER A 367 -3.37 -24.71 6.75
N TYR A 368 -2.78 -25.89 6.81
CA TYR A 368 -2.91 -26.87 5.72
C TYR A 368 -4.29 -27.57 5.71
N SER A 369 -5.18 -27.27 6.66
CA SER A 369 -6.55 -27.77 6.77
C SER A 369 -7.58 -26.63 6.73
N SER A 370 -8.78 -26.90 6.21
CA SER A 370 -9.92 -25.99 6.27
C SER A 370 -11.04 -26.56 7.15
N GLY A 371 -11.52 -25.78 8.12
CA GLY A 371 -12.53 -26.23 9.07
C GLY A 371 -12.10 -27.51 9.81
N ASP A 372 -12.89 -28.57 9.67
CA ASP A 372 -12.66 -29.86 10.33
C ASP A 372 -12.02 -30.93 9.43
N SER A 373 -11.53 -30.57 8.24
CA SER A 373 -11.01 -31.54 7.26
C SER A 373 -9.75 -32.29 7.69
N GLY A 374 -9.02 -31.77 8.69
CA GLY A 374 -7.73 -32.28 9.12
C GLY A 374 -7.54 -32.16 10.63
N SER A 375 -6.53 -32.87 11.12
CA SER A 375 -6.15 -32.95 12.54
C SER A 375 -4.63 -32.93 12.69
N GLY A 376 -4.16 -32.62 13.90
CA GLY A 376 -2.74 -32.64 14.25
C GLY A 376 -2.28 -31.32 14.87
N ALA A 377 -1.15 -31.35 15.57
CA ALA A 377 -0.72 -30.26 16.45
C ALA A 377 -0.75 -28.86 15.80
N SER A 378 -0.32 -28.72 14.54
CA SER A 378 -0.36 -27.44 13.82
C SER A 378 -1.79 -27.00 13.51
N VAL A 379 -2.69 -27.91 13.11
CA VAL A 379 -4.11 -27.60 12.89
C VAL A 379 -4.80 -27.26 14.20
N ASP A 380 -4.53 -28.03 15.25
CA ASP A 380 -5.14 -27.84 16.58
C ASP A 380 -4.72 -26.49 17.20
N THR A 381 -3.46 -26.09 16.97
CA THR A 381 -2.94 -24.75 17.34
C THR A 381 -3.77 -23.64 16.69
N ILE A 382 -4.07 -23.78 15.38
CA ILE A 382 -4.84 -22.77 14.64
C ILE A 382 -6.33 -22.81 15.03
N LYS A 383 -6.90 -23.99 15.31
CA LYS A 383 -8.26 -24.12 15.83
C LYS A 383 -8.39 -23.38 17.17
N GLU A 384 -7.45 -23.60 18.09
CA GLU A 384 -7.45 -22.90 19.38
C GLU A 384 -7.25 -21.39 19.20
N ALA A 385 -6.31 -20.97 18.34
CA ALA A 385 -6.10 -19.55 18.03
C ALA A 385 -7.38 -18.88 17.48
N THR A 386 -8.11 -19.58 16.60
CA THR A 386 -9.37 -19.10 16.03
C THR A 386 -10.43 -18.92 17.11
N LYS A 387 -10.56 -19.90 18.02
CA LYS A 387 -11.49 -19.83 19.14
C LYS A 387 -11.15 -18.64 20.05
N ILE A 388 -9.89 -18.51 20.47
CA ILE A 388 -9.41 -17.39 21.30
C ILE A 388 -9.67 -16.05 20.61
N ALA A 389 -9.40 -15.93 19.32
CA ALA A 389 -9.63 -14.70 18.57
C ALA A 389 -11.12 -14.32 18.51
N LYS A 390 -12.02 -15.29 18.27
CA LYS A 390 -13.47 -15.07 18.24
C LYS A 390 -14.02 -14.68 19.62
N GLU A 391 -13.46 -15.23 20.70
CA GLU A 391 -13.85 -14.90 22.08
C GLU A 391 -13.32 -13.52 22.52
N LYS A 392 -12.03 -13.23 22.28
CA LYS A 392 -11.37 -12.00 22.75
C LYS A 392 -11.67 -10.78 21.86
N TYR A 393 -11.90 -10.99 20.56
CA TYR A 393 -12.10 -9.94 19.56
C TYR A 393 -13.35 -10.21 18.70
N PRO A 394 -14.56 -10.21 19.30
CA PRO A 394 -15.80 -10.66 18.63
C PRO A 394 -16.21 -9.81 17.41
N GLN A 395 -15.71 -8.57 17.30
CA GLN A 395 -15.93 -7.69 16.15
C GLN A 395 -15.08 -8.05 14.93
N LEU A 396 -14.09 -8.93 15.09
CA LEU A 396 -13.17 -9.28 14.03
C LEU A 396 -13.82 -10.27 13.04
N GLU A 397 -13.92 -9.86 11.77
CA GLU A 397 -14.27 -10.77 10.69
C GLU A 397 -13.11 -11.76 10.45
N LEU A 398 -13.19 -12.92 11.09
CA LEU A 398 -12.12 -13.92 11.10
C LEU A 398 -12.62 -15.35 10.87
N GLU A 399 -11.87 -16.11 10.07
CA GLU A 399 -12.06 -17.54 9.85
C GLU A 399 -10.75 -18.31 10.01
N GLY A 400 -10.84 -19.51 10.55
CA GLY A 400 -9.71 -20.42 10.72
C GLY A 400 -10.14 -21.74 11.35
N PRO A 401 -9.34 -22.80 11.25
CA PRO A 401 -8.23 -22.95 10.30
C PRO A 401 -8.76 -22.93 8.86
N ILE A 402 -8.02 -22.31 7.94
CA ILE A 402 -8.39 -22.25 6.53
C ILE A 402 -7.15 -22.36 5.63
N GLN A 403 -7.27 -23.11 4.53
CA GLN A 403 -6.23 -23.16 3.50
C GLN A 403 -6.25 -21.90 2.63
N PHE A 404 -5.11 -21.58 2.03
CA PHE A 404 -4.97 -20.38 1.21
C PHE A 404 -5.96 -20.35 0.03
N ASP A 405 -6.19 -21.48 -0.63
CA ASP A 405 -7.13 -21.61 -1.75
C ASP A 405 -8.57 -21.30 -1.32
N ALA A 406 -9.04 -21.85 -0.20
CA ALA A 406 -10.34 -21.54 0.37
C ALA A 406 -10.46 -20.09 0.87
N ALA A 407 -9.36 -19.48 1.32
CA ALA A 407 -9.34 -18.09 1.74
C ALA A 407 -9.40 -17.11 0.55
N TYR A 408 -8.77 -17.46 -0.58
CA TYR A 408 -8.59 -16.59 -1.75
C TYR A 408 -9.65 -16.79 -2.86
N ASP A 409 -10.04 -18.02 -3.15
CA ASP A 409 -10.92 -18.35 -4.29
C ASP A 409 -12.36 -18.65 -3.84
N MET A 410 -13.32 -17.90 -4.38
CA MET A 410 -14.75 -18.03 -4.05
C MET A 410 -15.34 -19.40 -4.38
N LEU A 411 -14.89 -20.07 -5.45
CA LEU A 411 -15.40 -21.39 -5.82
C LEU A 411 -14.94 -22.45 -4.82
N THR A 412 -13.66 -22.43 -4.47
CA THR A 412 -13.06 -23.30 -3.46
C THR A 412 -13.66 -23.03 -2.07
N ALA A 413 -13.88 -21.76 -1.73
CA ALA A 413 -14.53 -21.35 -0.49
C ALA A 413 -15.93 -21.96 -0.33
N LYS A 414 -16.76 -21.92 -1.37
CA LYS A 414 -18.12 -22.53 -1.36
C LYS A 414 -18.08 -24.03 -1.11
N SER A 415 -17.03 -24.71 -1.57
CA SER A 415 -16.88 -26.16 -1.36
C SER A 415 -16.31 -26.50 0.02
N LYS A 416 -15.25 -25.82 0.45
CA LYS A 416 -14.51 -26.15 1.68
C LYS A 416 -15.06 -25.46 2.94
N MET A 417 -15.64 -24.27 2.79
CA MET A 417 -16.10 -23.40 3.88
C MET A 417 -17.50 -22.79 3.59
N PRO A 418 -18.53 -23.61 3.28
CA PRO A 418 -19.83 -23.13 2.77
C PRO A 418 -20.58 -22.16 3.69
N ASN A 419 -20.35 -22.24 5.01
CA ASN A 419 -21.02 -21.41 6.01
C ASN A 419 -20.22 -20.15 6.37
N SER A 420 -19.00 -19.99 5.83
CA SER A 420 -18.17 -18.82 6.13
C SER A 420 -18.67 -17.60 5.36
N LYS A 421 -18.75 -16.46 6.04
CA LYS A 421 -19.13 -15.18 5.42
C LYS A 421 -17.98 -14.51 4.66
N ILE A 422 -16.73 -14.92 4.95
CA ILE A 422 -15.53 -14.23 4.46
C ILE A 422 -14.59 -15.10 3.63
N ALA A 423 -14.75 -16.43 3.66
CA ALA A 423 -13.94 -17.32 2.82
C ALA A 423 -14.09 -16.96 1.33
N GLY A 424 -12.98 -17.00 0.60
CA GLY A 424 -12.87 -16.53 -0.79
C GLY A 424 -12.80 -15.00 -0.95
N ARG A 425 -12.83 -14.24 0.16
CA ARG A 425 -12.78 -12.76 0.18
C ARG A 425 -11.74 -12.21 1.16
N VAL A 426 -10.89 -13.09 1.70
CA VAL A 426 -9.88 -12.73 2.70
C VAL A 426 -8.86 -11.77 2.09
N ASN A 427 -8.42 -10.79 2.87
CA ASN A 427 -7.34 -9.87 2.50
C ASN A 427 -6.27 -9.73 3.59
N VAL A 428 -6.46 -10.31 4.78
CA VAL A 428 -5.45 -10.40 5.84
C VAL A 428 -5.17 -11.87 6.15
N TYR A 429 -3.94 -12.30 5.92
CA TYR A 429 -3.50 -13.68 6.02
C TYR A 429 -2.52 -13.83 7.18
N VAL A 430 -2.96 -14.50 8.24
CA VAL A 430 -2.12 -14.82 9.40
C VAL A 430 -1.59 -16.23 9.24
N PHE A 431 -0.29 -16.35 9.04
CA PHE A 431 0.44 -17.59 8.87
C PHE A 431 0.67 -18.30 10.21
N PRO A 432 0.77 -19.65 10.19
CA PRO A 432 0.92 -20.43 11.42
C PRO A 432 2.30 -20.27 12.08
N ASP A 433 3.34 -19.98 11.29
CA ASP A 433 4.71 -19.82 11.74
C ASP A 433 5.54 -19.00 10.74
N LEU A 434 6.73 -18.57 11.18
CA LEU A 434 7.62 -17.72 10.39
C LEU A 434 8.18 -18.40 9.14
N ASN A 435 8.37 -19.73 9.15
CA ASN A 435 8.86 -20.42 7.96
C ASN A 435 7.80 -20.36 6.86
N ALA A 436 6.56 -20.72 7.19
CA ALA A 436 5.43 -20.65 6.27
C ALA A 436 5.26 -19.22 5.72
N ALA A 437 5.30 -18.22 6.59
CA ALA A 437 5.13 -16.82 6.22
C ALA A 437 6.28 -16.29 5.33
N ASN A 438 7.53 -16.45 5.79
CA ASN A 438 8.70 -15.89 5.11
C ASN A 438 8.93 -16.51 3.74
N ILE A 439 8.76 -17.83 3.62
CA ILE A 439 8.86 -18.54 2.35
C ILE A 439 7.73 -18.10 1.42
N CYS A 440 6.49 -18.03 1.92
CA CYS A 440 5.33 -17.72 1.08
C CYS A 440 5.38 -16.30 0.51
N TYR A 441 5.60 -15.26 1.32
CA TYR A 441 5.60 -13.89 0.79
C TYR A 441 6.72 -13.69 -0.25
N LYS A 442 7.90 -14.28 -0.03
CA LYS A 442 9.00 -14.22 -1.00
C LYS A 442 8.70 -15.01 -2.26
N ALA A 443 8.09 -16.18 -2.15
CA ALA A 443 7.68 -16.96 -3.30
C ALA A 443 6.70 -16.15 -4.15
N VAL A 444 5.64 -15.58 -3.54
CA VAL A 444 4.64 -14.74 -4.22
C VAL A 444 5.28 -13.48 -4.81
N GLN A 445 6.19 -12.81 -4.10
CA GLN A 445 6.95 -11.67 -4.62
C GLN A 445 7.69 -12.04 -5.90
N ARG A 446 8.42 -13.18 -5.90
CA ARG A 446 9.30 -13.58 -6.99
C ARG A 446 8.59 -14.22 -8.18
N THR A 447 7.48 -14.93 -7.95
CA THR A 447 6.79 -15.67 -9.02
C THR A 447 5.59 -14.94 -9.59
N ALA A 448 4.93 -14.07 -8.81
CA ALA A 448 3.77 -13.30 -9.26
C ALA A 448 4.11 -11.86 -9.65
N ASN A 449 5.40 -11.50 -9.67
CA ASN A 449 5.89 -10.12 -9.89
C ASN A 449 5.13 -9.10 -9.03
N SER A 450 4.85 -9.48 -7.78
CA SER A 450 4.11 -8.65 -6.83
C SER A 450 5.07 -7.79 -6.03
N LEU A 451 4.63 -6.58 -5.67
CA LEU A 451 5.38 -5.73 -4.78
C LEU A 451 5.07 -6.13 -3.33
N ALA A 452 6.11 -6.48 -2.58
CA ALA A 452 6.02 -6.73 -1.14
C ALA A 452 6.54 -5.49 -0.39
N ILE A 453 5.67 -4.80 0.35
CA ILE A 453 6.01 -3.58 1.09
C ILE A 453 6.06 -3.91 2.58
N GLY A 454 7.25 -3.79 3.18
CA GLY A 454 7.49 -4.10 4.60
C GLY A 454 8.91 -4.66 4.86
N PRO A 455 9.15 -5.27 6.04
CA PRO A 455 8.16 -5.55 7.08
C PRO A 455 7.73 -4.29 7.83
N ILE A 456 6.44 -4.20 8.13
CA ILE A 456 5.89 -3.19 9.02
C ILE A 456 5.69 -3.83 10.38
N LEU A 457 6.43 -3.37 11.37
CA LEU A 457 6.27 -3.78 12.75
C LEU A 457 4.97 -3.20 13.31
N GLN A 458 4.26 -4.05 14.03
CA GLN A 458 2.98 -3.74 14.63
C GLN A 458 2.93 -4.20 16.08
N GLY A 459 2.13 -3.50 16.89
CA GLY A 459 1.97 -3.77 18.31
C GLY A 459 2.79 -2.86 19.24
N LEU A 460 3.72 -2.05 18.73
CA LEU A 460 4.46 -1.04 19.51
C LEU A 460 3.60 0.20 19.82
N LYS A 461 3.88 0.86 20.95
CA LYS A 461 3.21 2.14 21.31
C LYS A 461 3.53 3.28 20.35
N LYS A 462 4.72 3.26 19.78
CA LYS A 462 5.21 4.24 18.81
C LYS A 462 5.87 3.53 17.64
N PRO A 463 5.76 4.04 16.41
CA PRO A 463 6.24 3.33 15.23
C PRO A 463 7.75 3.25 15.19
N ILE A 464 8.26 2.02 15.14
CA ILE A 464 9.64 1.68 14.90
C ILE A 464 9.61 0.56 13.88
N ASN A 465 10.25 0.73 12.72
CA ASN A 465 10.25 -0.25 11.66
C ASN A 465 11.65 -0.70 11.28
N ASP A 466 11.73 -1.94 10.82
CA ASP A 466 12.96 -2.60 10.39
C ASP A 466 12.95 -2.82 8.88
N LEU A 467 14.10 -2.61 8.26
CA LEU A 467 14.37 -2.87 6.87
C LEU A 467 15.15 -4.18 6.75
N SER A 468 14.98 -4.87 5.63
CA SER A 468 15.93 -5.90 5.25
C SER A 468 17.29 -5.28 4.90
N ARG A 469 18.39 -5.92 5.29
CA ARG A 469 19.74 -5.50 4.85
C ARG A 469 19.90 -5.44 3.32
N GLY A 470 19.11 -6.25 2.60
CA GLY A 470 19.07 -6.25 1.13
C GLY A 470 18.06 -5.26 0.53
N CYS A 471 17.54 -4.30 1.31
CA CYS A 471 16.55 -3.34 0.84
C CYS A 471 17.08 -2.47 -0.31
N LEU A 472 16.14 -2.08 -1.18
CA LEU A 472 16.31 -1.10 -2.23
C LEU A 472 15.95 0.30 -1.71
N VAL A 473 16.29 1.34 -2.48
CA VAL A 473 15.90 2.73 -2.16
C VAL A 473 14.37 2.85 -2.03
N GLU A 474 13.62 2.20 -2.93
CA GLU A 474 12.16 2.20 -2.91
C GLU A 474 11.59 1.54 -1.65
N ASP A 475 12.22 0.47 -1.14
CA ASP A 475 11.80 -0.17 0.13
C ASP A 475 11.94 0.80 1.30
N ILE A 476 13.01 1.61 1.32
CA ILE A 476 13.23 2.64 2.36
C ILE A 476 12.16 3.72 2.25
N VAL A 477 11.92 4.27 1.05
CA VAL A 477 10.88 5.28 0.82
C VAL A 477 9.52 4.77 1.28
N ASN A 478 9.13 3.56 0.86
CA ASN A 478 7.85 2.99 1.23
C ASN A 478 7.74 2.76 2.75
N THR A 479 8.79 2.24 3.39
CA THR A 479 8.79 1.99 4.83
C THR A 479 8.73 3.29 5.63
N VAL A 480 9.37 4.37 5.16
CA VAL A 480 9.26 5.71 5.78
C VAL A 480 7.84 6.24 5.69
N ILE A 481 7.21 6.14 4.52
CA ILE A 481 5.81 6.57 4.30
C ILE A 481 4.87 5.81 5.22
N LEU A 482 5.01 4.49 5.27
CA LEU A 482 4.19 3.63 6.13
C LEU A 482 4.41 3.96 7.62
N SER A 483 5.66 4.21 8.03
CA SER A 483 5.99 4.60 9.41
C SER A 483 5.41 5.95 9.79
N ALA A 484 5.40 6.91 8.87
CA ALA A 484 4.77 8.21 9.06
C ALA A 484 3.25 8.05 9.24
N ILE A 485 2.60 7.24 8.38
CA ILE A 485 1.16 6.95 8.50
C ILE A 485 0.84 6.27 9.84
N GLN A 486 1.65 5.30 10.28
CA GLN A 486 1.47 4.69 11.62
C GLN A 486 1.59 5.70 12.77
N ALA A 487 2.29 6.82 12.56
CA ALA A 487 2.45 7.87 13.56
C ALA A 487 1.39 8.99 13.46
N GLN A 488 0.54 8.96 12.43
CA GLN A 488 -0.63 9.84 12.30
C GLN A 488 -1.83 9.35 13.10
N GLU A 489 -1.81 8.07 13.52
CA GLU A 489 -2.80 7.44 14.40
C GLU A 489 -2.39 7.55 15.87
#